data_AF-A0A974VV83-F1
#
_entry.id   AF-A0A974VV83-F1
#
_cell.length_a   1.000
_cell.length_b   1.000
_cell.length_c   1.000
_cell.angle_alpha   90.00
_cell.angle_beta   90.00
_cell.angle_gamma   90.00
#
_symmetry.space_group_name_H-M   'P 1'
#
loop_
_entity.id
_entity.type
_entity.pdbx_description
1 polymer ?
#
loop_
_entity_poly.entity_id
_entity_poly.type
_entity_poly.pdbx_seq_one_letter_code
_entity_poly.pdbx_strand_id
1 'polypeptide(L)' 'MNAVIVALIHAFNGTIYETAGIISGFFNDPEQAHACAHRIRVQTKSVVEVCGSQLSVFL' A
#
# COMPACT_ATOMS: atom_id res chain seq x y z
N MET A 1 -3.09 -9.37 -8.54
CA MET A 1 -1.89 -8.90 -7.85
C MET A 1 -1.02 -7.98 -8.69
N ASN A 2 -1.06 -6.67 -8.43
CA ASN A 2 -0.21 -5.68 -9.09
C ASN A 2 1.23 -5.73 -8.52
N ALA A 3 2.17 -6.26 -9.30
CA ALA A 3 3.54 -6.52 -8.86
C ALA A 3 4.29 -5.27 -8.37
N VAL A 4 3.98 -4.09 -8.90
CA VAL A 4 4.64 -2.83 -8.51
C VAL A 4 4.20 -2.40 -7.11
N ILE A 5 2.88 -2.41 -6.85
CA ILE A 5 2.32 -2.05 -5.54
C ILE A 5 2.84 -3.02 -4.48
N VAL A 6 2.90 -4.31 -4.82
CA VAL A 6 3.40 -5.35 -3.91
C VAL A 6 4.86 -5.16 -3.54
N ALA A 7 5.71 -4.90 -4.54
CA ALA A 7 7.12 -4.62 -4.31
C ALA A 7 7.31 -3.39 -3.41
N LEU A 8 6.49 -2.35 -3.59
CA LEU A 8 6.51 -1.16 -2.75
C LEU A 8 6.09 -1.46 -1.31
N ILE A 9 4.99 -2.18 -1.09
CA ILE A 9 4.55 -2.50 0.28
C ILE A 9 5.63 -3.32 1.01
N HIS A 10 6.24 -4.30 0.34
CA HIS A 10 7.35 -5.06 0.92
C HIS A 10 8.61 -4.22 1.18
N ALA A 11 8.96 -3.26 0.30
CA ALA A 11 10.10 -2.37 0.50
C ALA A 11 9.97 -1.48 1.74
N PHE A 12 8.74 -1.21 2.18
CA PHE A 12 8.42 -0.48 3.40
C PHE A 12 8.15 -1.41 4.60
N ASN A 13 8.54 -2.68 4.53
CA ASN A 13 8.33 -3.71 5.55
C ASN A 13 6.85 -3.98 5.89
N GLY A 14 5.95 -3.75 4.94
CA GLY A 14 4.53 -4.06 5.07
C GLY A 14 4.20 -5.50 4.69
N THR A 15 3.07 -5.97 5.22
CA THR A 15 2.43 -7.22 4.79
C THR A 15 1.24 -6.90 3.88
N ILE A 16 0.86 -7.86 3.02
CA ILE A 16 -0.09 -7.61 1.94
C ILE A 16 -1.20 -8.64 1.97
N TYR A 17 -2.42 -8.17 1.72
CA TYR A 17 -3.58 -8.99 1.46
C TYR A 17 -4.34 -8.43 0.25
N GLU A 18 -4.69 -9.27 -0.72
CA GLU A 18 -5.47 -8.86 -1.88
C GLU A 18 -6.83 -9.58 -1.86
N THR A 19 -7.91 -8.80 -1.95
CA THR A 19 -9.28 -9.33 -2.01
C THR A 19 -10.17 -8.41 -2.82
N ALA A 20 -11.05 -8.97 -3.64
CA ALA A 20 -12.07 -8.24 -4.41
C ALA A 20 -11.56 -7.00 -5.17
N GLY A 21 -10.36 -7.06 -5.76
CA GLY A 21 -9.76 -5.94 -6.49
C GLY A 21 -9.16 -4.84 -5.61
N ILE A 22 -9.00 -5.09 -4.32
CA ILE A 22 -8.35 -4.18 -3.37
C ILE A 22 -7.08 -4.83 -2.86
N ILE A 23 -5.97 -4.10 -2.91
CA ILE A 23 -4.72 -4.46 -2.23
C ILE A 23 -4.67 -3.72 -0.91
N SER A 24 -4.69 -4.46 0.20
CA SER A 24 -4.48 -3.93 1.54
C SER A 24 -3.03 -4.15 1.97
N GLY A 25 -2.40 -3.10 2.48
CA GLY A 25 -1.07 -3.14 3.08
C GLY A 25 -1.16 -2.84 4.58
N PHE A 26 -0.49 -3.65 5.41
CA PHE A 26 -0.45 -3.46 6.87
C PHE A 26 0.98 -3.23 7.33
N PHE A 27 1.16 -2.21 8.16
CA PHE A 27 2.45 -1.76 8.68
C PHE A 27 2.42 -1.71 10.21
N ASN A 28 3.61 -1.80 10.82
CA ASN A 28 3.77 -1.65 12.27
C ASN A 28 3.81 -0.19 12.70
N ASP A 29 4.09 0.73 11.76
CA ASP A 29 4.24 2.15 11.99
C ASP A 29 3.32 2.94 11.03
N PRO A 30 2.47 3.85 11.54
CA PRO A 30 1.64 4.70 10.70
C PRO A 30 2.46 5.57 9.73
N GLU A 31 3.64 6.07 10.11
CA GLU A 31 4.49 6.87 9.22
C GLU A 31 4.97 6.05 8.01
N GLN A 32 5.29 4.77 8.21
CA GLN A 32 5.65 3.85 7.11
C GLN A 32 4.48 3.64 6.15
N ALA A 33 3.26 3.47 6.66
CA ALA A 33 2.06 3.34 5.84
C ALA A 33 1.84 4.59 4.97
N HIS A 34 1.99 5.79 5.56
CA HIS A 34 1.86 7.05 4.84
C HIS A 34 2.96 7.24 3.78
N ALA A 35 4.21 6.92 4.11
CA ALA A 35 5.33 7.01 3.18
C ALA A 35 5.19 6.03 2.00
N CYS A 36 4.75 4.79 2.28
CA CYS A 36 4.46 3.79 1.27
C CYS A 36 3.33 4.25 0.34
N ALA A 37 2.22 4.74 0.92
CA ALA A 37 1.09 5.24 0.16
C ALA A 37 1.46 6.43 -0.75
N HIS A 38 2.27 7.36 -0.24
CA HIS A 38 2.81 8.45 -1.06
C HIS A 38 3.62 7.91 -2.25
N ARG A 39 4.47 6.90 -2.02
CA ARG A 39 5.29 6.31 -3.09
C ARG A 39 4.46 5.59 -4.15
N ILE A 40 3.42 4.85 -3.73
CA ILE A 40 2.47 4.19 -4.63
C ILE A 40 1.75 5.25 -5.49
N ARG A 41 1.16 6.28 -4.87
CA ARG A 41 0.46 7.35 -5.60
C ARG A 41 1.33 8.00 -6.68
N VAL A 42 2.60 8.29 -6.37
CA VAL A 42 3.52 8.93 -7.32
C VAL A 42 3.91 8.00 -8.47
N GLN A 43 4.16 6.71 -8.20
CA GLN A 43 4.65 5.77 -9.22
C GLN A 43 3.54 5.17 -10.09
N THR A 44 2.39 4.85 -9.52
CA THR A 44 1.32 4.12 -10.23
C THR A 44 0.14 5.00 -10.60
N LYS A 45 0.07 6.23 -10.05
CA LYS A 45 -1.11 7.11 -10.14
C LYS A 45 -2.39 6.47 -9.58
N SER A 46 -2.27 5.43 -8.76
CA SER A 46 -3.41 4.75 -8.15
C SER A 46 -4.00 5.59 -7.01
N VAL A 47 -5.31 5.42 -6.79
CA VAL A 47 -5.98 5.94 -5.60
C VAL A 47 -5.61 5.05 -4.42
N VAL A 48 -4.96 5.64 -3.41
CA VAL A 48 -4.54 4.94 -2.19
C VAL A 48 -5.20 5.63 -1.01
N GLU A 49 -5.89 4.87 -0.17
CA GLU A 49 -6.41 5.33 1.12
C GLU A 49 -5.49 4.85 2.25
N VAL A 50 -5.35 5.64 3.31
CA VAL A 50 -4.53 5.30 4.49
C VAL A 50 -5.38 5.51 5.73
N CYS A 51 -5.38 4.53 6.62
CA CYS A 51 -6.04 4.57 7.91
C CYS A 51 -5.07 4.07 8.98
N GLY A 52 -4.45 4.98 9.72
CA GLY A 52 -3.41 4.65 10.70
C GLY A 52 -2.22 3.94 10.03
N SER A 53 -1.99 2.68 10.40
CA SER A 53 -0.92 1.83 9.85
C SER A 53 -1.39 0.86 8.76
N GLN A 54 -2.59 1.05 8.22
CA GLN A 54 -3.11 0.31 7.07
C GLN A 54 -3.23 1.24 5.86
N LEU A 55 -2.95 0.70 4.66
CA LEU A 55 -3.34 1.32 3.39
C LEU A 55 -4.19 0.39 2.54
N SER A 56 -5.00 0.97 1.66
CA SER A 56 -5.82 0.27 0.68
C SER A 56 -5.62 0.89 -0.70
N VAL A 57 -5.40 0.05 -1.71
CA VAL A 57 -5.26 0.46 -3.11
C VAL A 57 -6.32 -0.23 -3.94
N PHE A 58 -7.12 0.55 -4.66
CA PHE A 58 -8.16 0.04 -5.56
C PHE A 58 -7.56 -0.23 -6.94
N LEU A 59 -7.76 -1.43 -7.48
CA LEU A 59 -7.30 -1.88 -8.79
C LEU A 59 -8.35 -1.66 -9.88
#